data_AF-A0A074ME91-F1
#
_entry.id   AF-A0A074ME91-F1
#
_cell.length_a   1.000
_cell.length_b   1.000
_cell.length_c   1.000
_cell.angle_alpha   90.00
_cell.angle_beta   90.00
_cell.angle_gamma   90.00
#
_symmetry.space_group_name_H-M   'P 1'
#
loop_
_entity.id
_entity.type
_entity.pdbx_description
1 polymer ?
#
loop_
_entity_poly.entity_id
_entity_poly.type
_entity_poly.pdbx_seq_one_letter_code
_entity_poly.pdbx_strand_id
1 'polypeptide(L)'
;MAMFPSEVTKDQIFELIHGEDFKQFHLSMKRELDIEDKEYELVLEGFAYDKEGFVLENINARAIFREDWEGIEKVVFYDEAFSRTINNKFFRAHGEGFNKIVELCAKFVLVHELVHVKQFKDGKLTMHKWGEILKIPYKGRCIEIEANEIAKQVISRFGKFAEEIIGILTSYKSLDNEKWVEIATLY
;
A
#
# COMPACT_ATOMS: atom_id res chain seq x y z
N MET A 1 -24.62 13.01 -19.95
CA MET A 1 -23.57 12.05 -20.33
C MET A 1 -23.36 11.14 -19.14
N ALA A 2 -23.68 9.85 -19.26
CA ALA A 2 -23.45 8.91 -18.16
C ALA A 2 -21.93 8.76 -18.00
N MET A 3 -21.38 9.24 -16.89
CA MET A 3 -19.99 8.93 -16.53
C MET A 3 -19.96 7.49 -16.05
N PHE A 4 -19.34 6.61 -16.83
CA PHE A 4 -19.04 5.27 -16.37
C PHE A 4 -17.99 5.37 -15.25
N PRO A 5 -18.16 4.63 -14.13
CA PRO A 5 -17.14 4.55 -13.10
C PRO A 5 -15.80 4.12 -13.73
N SER A 6 -14.72 4.79 -13.37
CA SER A 6 -13.39 4.26 -13.67
C SER A 6 -13.12 3.12 -12.69
N GLU A 7 -12.73 1.97 -13.21
CA GLU A 7 -12.34 0.79 -12.44
C GLU A 7 -10.88 0.46 -12.72
N VAL A 8 -10.15 0.08 -11.68
CA VAL A 8 -8.80 -0.48 -11.83
C VAL A 8 -8.86 -1.99 -11.90
N THR A 9 -8.20 -2.56 -12.90
CA THR A 9 -8.09 -4.00 -13.15
C THR A 9 -6.75 -4.56 -12.67
N LYS A 10 -6.64 -5.89 -12.56
CA LYS A 10 -5.37 -6.56 -12.23
C LYS A 10 -4.28 -6.27 -13.26
N ASP A 11 -4.63 -6.26 -14.54
CA ASP A 11 -3.67 -5.98 -15.61
C ASP A 11 -3.10 -4.56 -15.49
N GLN A 12 -3.93 -3.56 -15.17
CA GLN A 12 -3.45 -2.20 -14.90
C GLN A 12 -2.54 -2.12 -13.67
N ILE A 13 -2.83 -2.90 -12.61
CA ILE A 13 -1.95 -2.99 -11.44
C ILE A 13 -0.63 -3.66 -11.82
N PHE A 14 -0.68 -4.73 -12.61
CA PHE A 14 0.50 -5.42 -13.10
C PHE A 14 1.41 -4.47 -13.90
N GLU A 15 0.84 -3.74 -14.86
CA GLU A 15 1.55 -2.75 -15.67
C GLU A 15 2.15 -1.64 -14.80
N LEU A 16 1.40 -1.12 -13.83
CA LEU A 16 1.87 -0.10 -12.90
C LEU A 16 3.09 -0.59 -12.10
N ILE A 17 2.99 -1.76 -11.45
CA ILE A 17 4.03 -2.28 -10.56
C ILE A 17 5.28 -2.69 -11.33
N HIS A 18 5.14 -3.19 -12.56
CA HIS A 18 6.25 -3.55 -13.43
C HIS A 18 6.78 -2.38 -14.27
N GLY A 19 6.11 -1.23 -14.23
CA GLY A 19 6.49 0.00 -14.91
C GLY A 19 7.78 0.59 -14.37
N GLU A 20 8.51 1.29 -15.25
CA GLU A 20 9.83 1.84 -14.91
C GLU A 20 9.74 2.90 -13.79
N ASP A 21 8.74 3.78 -13.83
CA ASP A 21 8.56 4.81 -12.81
C ASP A 21 8.32 4.22 -11.42
N PHE A 22 7.58 3.11 -11.33
CA PHE A 22 7.33 2.43 -10.06
C PHE A 22 8.59 1.72 -9.55
N LYS A 23 9.36 1.08 -10.44
CA LYS A 23 10.66 0.49 -10.10
C LYS A 23 11.66 1.53 -9.61
N GLN A 24 11.75 2.68 -10.27
CA GLN A 24 12.62 3.78 -9.82
C GLN A 24 12.16 4.33 -8.47
N PHE A 25 10.85 4.48 -8.27
CA PHE A 25 10.31 4.84 -6.96
C PHE A 25 10.70 3.81 -5.89
N HIS A 26 10.50 2.51 -6.14
CA HIS A 26 10.88 1.42 -5.24
C HIS A 26 12.36 1.49 -4.87
N LEU A 27 13.26 1.60 -5.85
CA LEU A 27 14.69 1.73 -5.60
C LEU A 27 15.03 2.97 -4.76
N SER A 28 14.43 4.12 -5.06
CA SER A 28 14.65 5.33 -4.26
C SER A 28 14.20 5.19 -2.81
N MET A 29 13.08 4.50 -2.57
CA MET A 29 12.59 4.21 -1.22
C MET A 29 13.49 3.22 -0.48
N LYS A 30 14.08 2.23 -1.17
CA LYS A 30 15.09 1.36 -0.56
C LYS A 30 16.28 2.18 -0.04
N ARG A 31 16.73 3.19 -0.79
CA ARG A 31 17.82 4.08 -0.36
C ARG A 31 17.42 4.93 0.84
N GLU A 32 16.26 5.59 0.73
CA GLU A 32 15.79 6.52 1.76
C GLU A 32 15.57 5.81 3.10
N LEU A 33 15.05 4.59 3.09
CA LEU A 33 14.82 3.79 4.28
C LEU A 33 16.06 3.05 4.77
N ASP A 34 17.20 3.17 4.07
CA ASP A 34 18.42 2.40 4.31
C ASP A 34 18.12 0.90 4.37
N ILE A 35 17.61 0.33 3.28
CA ILE A 35 17.33 -1.11 3.12
C ILE A 35 17.79 -1.64 1.76
N GLU A 36 18.71 -0.94 1.09
CA GLU A 36 19.29 -1.37 -0.20
C GLU A 36 19.98 -2.72 -0.11
N ASP A 37 20.58 -3.03 1.05
CA ASP A 37 21.23 -4.30 1.36
C ASP A 37 20.25 -5.48 1.56
N LYS A 38 18.94 -5.21 1.60
CA LYS A 38 17.92 -6.23 1.77
C LYS A 38 17.44 -6.75 0.42
N GLU A 39 17.62 -8.06 0.24
CA GLU A 39 17.14 -8.81 -0.91
C GLU A 39 15.76 -9.42 -0.61
N TYR A 40 14.85 -9.28 -1.55
CA TYR A 40 13.52 -9.88 -1.56
C TYR A 40 12.92 -9.79 -2.96
N GLU A 41 12.00 -10.69 -3.27
CA GLU A 41 11.21 -10.60 -4.50
C GLU A 41 10.01 -9.66 -4.30
N LEU A 42 9.69 -8.85 -5.31
CA LEU A 42 8.41 -8.11 -5.35
C LEU A 42 7.46 -8.88 -6.27
N VAL A 43 6.39 -9.43 -5.73
CA VAL A 43 5.45 -10.29 -6.47
C VAL A 43 4.02 -9.79 -6.40
N LEU A 44 3.20 -10.23 -7.36
CA LEU A 44 1.76 -10.04 -7.39
C LEU A 44 1.06 -11.36 -7.11
N GLU A 45 0.11 -11.34 -6.17
CA GLU A 45 -0.79 -12.45 -5.85
C GLU A 45 -2.21 -11.94 -5.76
N GLY A 46 -3.21 -12.83 -5.75
CA GLY A 46 -4.61 -12.40 -5.78
C GLY A 46 -5.10 -11.80 -4.46
N PHE A 47 -5.28 -12.68 -3.46
CA PHE A 47 -5.70 -12.32 -2.11
C PHE A 47 -4.78 -12.94 -1.07
N ALA A 48 -4.69 -12.29 0.09
CA ALA A 48 -4.17 -12.93 1.29
C ALA A 48 -5.23 -13.86 1.90
N TYR A 49 -4.78 -14.95 2.50
CA TYR A 49 -5.64 -15.90 3.22
C TYR A 49 -5.23 -16.02 4.68
N ASP A 50 -6.19 -16.27 5.56
CA ASP A 50 -5.92 -16.66 6.94
C ASP A 50 -5.64 -18.16 7.09
N LYS A 51 -5.45 -18.62 8.33
CA LYS A 51 -5.14 -20.03 8.64
C LYS A 51 -6.29 -20.99 8.33
N GLU A 52 -7.51 -20.48 8.22
CA GLU A 52 -8.71 -21.25 7.90
C GLU A 52 -9.04 -21.19 6.40
N GLY A 53 -8.24 -20.45 5.62
CA GLY A 53 -8.40 -20.29 4.18
C GLY A 53 -9.39 -19.19 3.79
N PHE A 54 -9.82 -18.34 4.72
CA PHE A 54 -10.68 -17.20 4.41
C PHE A 54 -9.88 -16.03 3.83
N VAL A 55 -10.49 -15.33 2.87
CA VAL A 55 -9.92 -14.16 2.22
C VAL A 55 -9.78 -13.00 3.22
N LEU A 56 -8.60 -12.42 3.29
CA LEU A 56 -8.29 -11.23 4.07
C LEU A 56 -8.40 -9.99 3.18
N GLU A 57 -9.63 -9.51 2.96
CA GLU A 57 -9.95 -8.43 2.00
C GLU A 57 -9.28 -7.07 2.31
N ASN A 58 -8.82 -6.85 3.54
CA ASN A 58 -8.25 -5.57 3.98
C ASN A 58 -6.71 -5.52 3.86
N ILE A 59 -6.08 -6.54 3.26
CA ILE A 59 -4.63 -6.64 3.14
C ILE A 59 -4.25 -6.46 1.68
N ASN A 60 -3.73 -5.28 1.36
CA ASN A 60 -3.37 -4.90 -0.01
C ASN A 60 -1.93 -5.28 -0.37
N ALA A 61 -1.04 -5.40 0.63
CA ALA A 61 0.28 -5.95 0.47
C ALA A 61 0.77 -6.58 1.78
N ARG A 62 1.90 -7.27 1.72
CA ARG A 62 2.58 -7.84 2.89
C ARG A 62 4.06 -8.11 2.62
N ALA A 63 4.92 -7.66 3.53
CA ALA A 63 6.28 -8.18 3.66
C ALA A 63 6.26 -9.58 4.33
N ILE A 64 6.79 -10.58 3.65
CA ILE A 64 6.89 -11.96 4.12
C ILE A 64 8.35 -12.24 4.50
N PHE A 65 8.55 -12.58 5.77
CA PHE A 65 9.84 -12.95 6.33
C PHE A 65 10.04 -14.46 6.20
N ARG A 66 11.29 -14.90 6.04
CA ARG A 66 11.64 -16.32 6.03
C ARG A 66 11.26 -16.97 7.37
N GLU A 67 11.00 -18.27 7.36
CA GLU A 67 10.58 -19.01 8.57
C GLU A 67 11.58 -18.89 9.73
N ASP A 68 12.88 -18.83 9.41
CA ASP A 68 13.98 -18.65 10.36
C ASP A 68 14.15 -17.19 10.83
N TRP A 69 13.43 -16.24 10.24
CA TRP A 69 13.58 -14.80 10.46
C TRP A 69 15.01 -14.28 10.22
N GLU A 70 15.81 -14.95 9.38
CA GLU A 70 17.15 -14.48 9.00
C GLU A 70 17.11 -13.53 7.79
N GLY A 71 15.97 -13.42 7.12
CA GLY A 71 15.79 -12.51 5.99
C GLY A 71 14.34 -12.30 5.58
N ILE A 72 14.19 -11.50 4.54
CA ILE A 72 12.91 -11.30 3.85
C ILE A 72 12.86 -12.28 2.67
N GLU A 73 11.71 -12.91 2.49
CA GLU A 73 11.46 -13.77 1.33
C GLU A 73 10.95 -12.93 0.16
N LYS A 74 9.82 -12.25 0.39
CA LYS A 74 9.13 -11.47 -0.65
C LYS A 74 8.28 -10.35 -0.06
N VAL A 75 8.03 -9.32 -0.86
CA VAL A 75 6.97 -8.34 -0.66
C VAL A 75 5.88 -8.68 -1.67
N VAL A 76 4.70 -9.01 -1.17
CA VAL A 76 3.55 -9.41 -2.00
C VAL A 76 2.60 -8.23 -2.12
N PHE A 77 2.24 -7.86 -3.34
CA PHE A 77 1.07 -7.02 -3.62
C PHE A 77 -0.13 -7.92 -3.94
N TYR A 78 -1.22 -7.75 -3.21
CA TYR A 78 -2.46 -8.49 -3.44
C TYR A 78 -3.34 -7.71 -4.42
N ASP A 79 -3.22 -8.01 -5.71
CA ASP A 79 -3.79 -7.19 -6.78
C ASP A 79 -5.33 -7.17 -6.78
N GLU A 80 -5.99 -8.27 -6.41
CA GLU A 80 -7.45 -8.32 -6.26
C GLU A 80 -7.92 -7.51 -5.06
N ALA A 81 -7.24 -7.66 -3.93
CA ALA A 81 -7.55 -6.90 -2.72
C ALA A 81 -7.34 -5.40 -2.94
N PHE A 82 -6.22 -5.03 -3.58
CA PHE A 82 -5.90 -3.66 -3.92
C PHE A 82 -6.91 -3.07 -4.91
N SER A 83 -7.18 -3.77 -6.01
CA SER A 83 -8.20 -3.35 -6.99
C SER A 83 -9.55 -3.09 -6.32
N ARG A 84 -10.02 -4.04 -5.51
CA ARG A 84 -11.29 -3.92 -4.79
C ARG A 84 -11.28 -2.74 -3.81
N THR A 85 -10.18 -2.54 -3.08
CA THR A 85 -10.04 -1.40 -2.17
C THR A 85 -10.17 -0.08 -2.93
N ILE A 86 -9.44 0.08 -4.04
CA ILE A 86 -9.46 1.30 -4.84
C ILE A 86 -10.84 1.53 -5.46
N ASN A 87 -11.41 0.51 -6.08
CA ASN A 87 -12.72 0.61 -6.71
C ASN A 87 -13.80 0.96 -5.68
N ASN A 88 -13.78 0.37 -4.48
CA ASN A 88 -14.74 0.70 -3.43
C ASN A 88 -14.57 2.12 -2.86
N LYS A 89 -13.33 2.59 -2.74
CA LYS A 89 -13.03 3.89 -2.13
C LYS A 89 -13.09 5.05 -3.11
N PHE A 90 -12.85 4.82 -4.39
CA PHE A 90 -12.66 5.88 -5.38
C PHE A 90 -13.54 5.72 -6.61
N PHE A 91 -14.63 4.94 -6.56
CA PHE A 91 -15.59 4.75 -7.66
C PHE A 91 -16.18 6.02 -8.29
N ARG A 92 -16.05 7.18 -7.62
CA ARG A 92 -16.49 8.49 -8.15
C ARG A 92 -15.42 9.24 -8.93
N ALA A 93 -14.14 8.92 -8.72
CA ALA A 93 -13.06 9.50 -9.48
C ALA A 93 -13.02 8.93 -10.91
N HIS A 94 -12.52 9.73 -11.85
CA HIS A 94 -12.48 9.36 -13.26
C HIS A 94 -11.38 10.10 -14.01
N GLY A 95 -11.02 9.59 -15.19
CA GLY A 95 -10.00 10.18 -16.07
C GLY A 95 -8.58 10.07 -15.49
N GLU A 96 -7.71 11.00 -15.88
CA GLU A 96 -6.29 11.01 -15.46
C GLU A 96 -6.11 11.07 -13.93
N GLY A 97 -7.00 11.78 -13.24
CA GLY A 97 -6.97 11.84 -11.78
C GLY A 97 -7.24 10.49 -11.10
N PHE A 98 -8.04 9.60 -11.71
CA PHE A 98 -8.20 8.23 -11.20
C PHE A 98 -6.93 7.40 -11.38
N ASN A 99 -6.28 7.49 -12.54
CA ASN A 99 -4.99 6.82 -12.76
C ASN A 99 -3.94 7.29 -11.74
N LYS A 100 -3.93 8.60 -11.43
CA LYS A 100 -3.04 9.13 -10.40
C LYS A 100 -3.36 8.61 -9.00
N ILE A 101 -4.64 8.46 -8.66
CA ILE A 101 -5.07 7.85 -7.40
C ILE A 101 -4.51 6.43 -7.27
N VAL A 102 -4.67 5.60 -8.31
CA VAL A 102 -4.15 4.22 -8.32
C VAL A 102 -2.64 4.21 -8.06
N GLU A 103 -1.88 5.05 -8.77
CA GLU A 103 -0.44 5.18 -8.61
C GLU A 103 -0.04 5.57 -7.17
N LEU A 104 -0.69 6.61 -6.61
CA LEU A 104 -0.40 7.10 -5.27
C LEU A 104 -0.71 6.05 -4.20
N CYS A 105 -1.83 5.35 -4.33
CA CYS A 105 -2.19 4.29 -3.40
C CYS A 105 -1.23 3.09 -3.50
N ALA A 106 -0.77 2.72 -4.70
CA ALA A 106 0.22 1.65 -4.85
C ALA A 106 1.56 2.03 -4.21
N LYS A 107 2.00 3.28 -4.42
CA LYS A 107 3.21 3.82 -3.76
C LYS A 107 3.08 3.85 -2.25
N PHE A 108 1.93 4.27 -1.73
CA PHE A 108 1.65 4.25 -0.29
C PHE A 108 1.80 2.86 0.30
N VAL A 109 1.14 1.86 -0.32
CA VAL A 109 1.18 0.47 0.12
C VAL A 109 2.60 -0.09 0.05
N LEU A 110 3.36 0.22 -1.01
CA LEU A 110 4.76 -0.17 -1.10
C LEU A 110 5.57 0.38 0.08
N VAL A 111 5.51 1.69 0.30
CA VAL A 111 6.30 2.34 1.37
C VAL A 111 5.96 1.74 2.73
N HIS A 112 4.68 1.47 2.99
CA HIS A 112 4.24 0.82 4.23
C HIS A 112 4.98 -0.51 4.45
N GLU A 113 5.01 -1.39 3.44
CA GLU A 113 5.71 -2.68 3.56
C GLU A 113 7.24 -2.53 3.64
N LEU A 114 7.81 -1.55 2.94
CA LEU A 114 9.25 -1.26 3.05
C LEU A 114 9.64 -0.75 4.44
N VAL A 115 8.74 -0.06 5.14
CA VAL A 115 8.97 0.29 6.55
C VAL A 115 9.00 -0.96 7.42
N HIS A 116 8.20 -1.99 7.16
CA HIS A 116 8.33 -3.27 7.86
C HIS A 116 9.68 -3.95 7.58
N VAL A 117 10.16 -3.90 6.34
CA VAL A 117 11.52 -4.36 6.00
C VAL A 117 12.59 -3.60 6.80
N LYS A 118 12.43 -2.27 6.93
CA LYS A 118 13.32 -1.45 7.76
C LYS A 118 13.23 -1.82 9.24
N GLN A 119 12.02 -1.95 9.79
CA GLN A 119 11.80 -2.34 11.18
C GLN A 119 12.42 -3.70 11.49
N PHE A 120 12.40 -4.62 10.52
CA PHE A 120 13.11 -5.89 10.61
C PHE A 120 14.64 -5.68 10.63
N LYS A 121 15.20 -4.91 9.68
CA LYS A 121 16.63 -4.56 9.67
C LYS A 121 17.10 -3.93 10.99
N ASP A 122 16.29 -3.05 11.55
CA ASP A 122 16.58 -2.32 12.79
C ASP A 122 16.34 -3.17 14.06
N GLY A 123 15.93 -4.44 13.94
CA GLY A 123 15.61 -5.32 15.07
C GLY A 123 14.36 -4.92 15.87
N LYS A 124 13.55 -3.99 15.34
CA LYS A 124 12.25 -3.61 15.91
C LYS A 124 11.19 -4.69 15.67
N LEU A 125 11.26 -5.36 14.53
CA LEU A 125 10.37 -6.45 14.13
C LEU A 125 11.14 -7.77 14.17
N THR A 126 10.82 -8.63 15.14
CA THR A 126 11.41 -9.97 15.31
C THR A 126 10.32 -11.00 15.51
N MET A 127 10.62 -12.29 15.36
CA MET A 127 9.65 -13.37 15.58
C MET A 127 8.95 -13.27 16.93
N HIS A 128 9.72 -13.03 18.00
CA HIS A 128 9.19 -12.89 19.35
C HIS A 128 8.25 -11.69 19.47
N LYS A 129 8.70 -10.51 19.02
CA LYS A 129 7.89 -9.28 19.05
C LYS A 129 6.65 -9.39 18.18
N TRP A 130 6.73 -10.07 17.04
CA TRP A 130 5.57 -10.32 16.18
C TRP A 130 4.49 -11.12 16.92
N GLY A 131 4.89 -12.19 17.63
CA GLY A 131 3.96 -12.97 18.46
C GLY A 131 3.30 -12.15 19.57
N GLU A 132 3.98 -11.16 20.14
CA GLU A 132 3.40 -10.23 21.11
C GLU A 132 2.47 -9.20 20.45
N ILE A 133 2.89 -8.63 19.33
CA ILE A 133 2.16 -7.63 18.56
C ILE A 133 0.84 -8.20 18.03
N LEU A 134 0.81 -9.48 17.65
CA LEU A 134 -0.41 -10.15 17.18
C LEU A 134 -1.52 -10.22 18.25
N LYS A 135 -1.18 -10.11 19.54
CA LYS A 135 -2.15 -10.05 20.64
C LYS A 135 -2.85 -8.69 20.74
N ILE A 136 -2.29 -7.66 20.11
CA ILE A 136 -2.83 -6.30 20.07
C ILE A 136 -3.69 -6.16 18.79
N PRO A 137 -4.89 -5.55 18.88
CA PRO A 137 -5.68 -5.23 17.70
C PRO A 137 -4.86 -4.42 16.69
N TYR A 138 -5.02 -4.71 15.40
CA TYR A 138 -4.19 -4.15 14.32
C TYR A 138 -3.95 -2.63 14.44
N LYS A 139 -5.02 -1.86 14.70
CA LYS A 139 -4.97 -0.40 14.85
C LYS A 139 -4.13 0.12 16.02
N GLY A 140 -3.86 -0.71 17.03
CA GLY A 140 -3.08 -0.35 18.21
C GLY A 140 -1.62 -0.78 18.13
N ARG A 141 -1.20 -1.42 17.02
CA ARG A 141 0.17 -1.93 16.88
C ARG A 141 1.11 -0.79 16.52
N CYS A 142 2.10 -0.54 17.38
CA CYS A 142 3.08 0.54 17.16
C CYS A 142 3.81 0.44 15.82
N ILE A 143 4.11 -0.78 15.36
CA ILE A 143 4.76 -1.02 14.08
C ILE A 143 3.91 -0.58 12.87
N GLU A 144 2.59 -0.80 12.92
CA GLU A 144 1.63 -0.43 11.88
C GLU A 144 1.38 1.08 11.88
N ILE A 145 1.37 1.69 13.07
CA ILE A 145 1.26 3.14 13.22
C ILE A 145 2.50 3.81 12.62
N GLU A 146 3.70 3.35 12.95
CA GLU A 146 4.96 3.87 12.39
C GLU A 146 5.00 3.72 10.86
N ALA A 147 4.66 2.53 10.34
CA ALA A 147 4.60 2.27 8.89
C ALA A 147 3.62 3.20 8.17
N ASN A 148 2.41 3.38 8.72
CA ASN A 148 1.42 4.29 8.15
C ASN A 148 1.86 5.76 8.19
N GLU A 149 2.43 6.23 9.29
CA GLU A 149 2.85 7.62 9.41
C GLU A 149 4.02 7.95 8.46
N ILE A 150 5.00 7.06 8.35
CA ILE A 150 6.09 7.24 7.37
C ILE A 150 5.54 7.19 5.94
N ALA A 151 4.67 6.24 5.61
CA ALA A 151 4.07 6.16 4.28
C ALA A 151 3.27 7.43 3.94
N LYS A 152 2.48 7.97 4.87
CA LYS A 152 1.78 9.26 4.68
C LYS A 152 2.76 10.41 4.43
N GLN A 153 3.84 10.49 5.21
CA GLN A 153 4.86 11.54 5.06
C GLN A 153 5.62 11.45 3.74
N VAL A 154 5.84 10.25 3.21
CA VAL A 154 6.45 10.09 1.88
C VAL A 154 5.47 10.54 0.80
N ILE A 155 4.21 10.11 0.89
CA ILE A 155 3.23 10.40 -0.15
C ILE A 155 2.79 11.87 -0.15
N SER A 156 2.76 12.54 1.01
CA SER A 156 2.45 13.97 1.09
C SER A 156 3.41 14.86 0.29
N ARG A 157 4.64 14.38 0.03
CA ARG A 157 5.62 15.08 -0.82
C ARG A 157 5.17 15.21 -2.28
N PHE A 158 4.20 14.40 -2.71
CA PHE A 158 3.56 14.52 -4.03
C PHE A 158 2.47 15.61 -4.07
N GLY A 159 2.28 16.37 -2.99
CA GLY A 159 1.40 17.53 -2.92
C GLY A 159 0.03 17.24 -2.28
N LYS A 160 -0.77 18.30 -2.18
CA LYS A 160 -2.07 18.27 -1.47
C LYS A 160 -3.06 17.27 -2.04
N PHE A 161 -3.06 17.06 -3.35
CA PHE A 161 -3.87 16.01 -3.96
C PHE A 161 -3.55 14.65 -3.34
N ALA A 162 -2.27 14.30 -3.21
CA ALA A 162 -1.83 13.04 -2.63
C ALA A 162 -2.19 12.92 -1.15
N GLU A 163 -2.05 14.00 -0.38
CA GLU A 163 -2.46 14.04 1.04
C GLU A 163 -3.95 13.69 1.21
N GLU A 164 -4.84 14.31 0.43
CA GLU A 164 -6.28 14.06 0.48
C GLU A 164 -6.63 12.61 0.08
N ILE A 165 -6.00 12.10 -0.99
CA ILE A 165 -6.22 10.72 -1.45
C ILE A 165 -5.81 9.69 -0.39
N ILE A 166 -4.65 9.84 0.24
CA ILE A 166 -4.22 8.93 1.31
C ILE A 166 -5.07 9.11 2.58
N GLY A 167 -5.54 10.32 2.86
CA GLY A 167 -6.53 10.58 3.89
C GLY A 167 -7.80 9.75 3.70
N ILE A 168 -8.33 9.68 2.46
CA ILE A 168 -9.49 8.84 2.13
C ILE A 168 -9.13 7.35 2.22
N LEU A 169 -8.00 6.94 1.62
CA LEU A 169 -7.54 5.55 1.61
C LEU A 169 -7.49 4.95 3.02
N THR A 170 -6.92 5.70 3.96
CA THR A 170 -6.70 5.26 5.35
C THR A 170 -7.90 5.50 6.29
N SER A 171 -8.95 6.16 5.81
CA SER A 171 -10.19 6.39 6.55
C SER A 171 -11.24 5.30 6.33
N TYR A 172 -12.35 5.37 7.05
CA TYR A 172 -13.54 4.55 6.80
C TYR A 172 -14.44 5.09 5.67
N LYS A 173 -14.08 6.22 5.07
CA LYS A 173 -14.88 6.88 4.04
C LYS A 173 -14.49 6.40 2.65
N SER A 174 -15.44 6.51 1.73
CA SER A 174 -15.23 6.49 0.29
C SER A 174 -15.38 7.92 -0.26
N LEU A 175 -14.74 8.18 -1.38
CA LEU A 175 -14.85 9.42 -2.14
C LEU A 175 -16.27 9.57 -2.69
N ASP A 176 -16.94 10.67 -2.34
CA ASP A 176 -18.19 11.09 -2.94
C ASP A 176 -17.96 12.12 -4.07
N ASN A 177 -19.04 12.50 -4.75
CA ASN A 177 -18.96 13.42 -5.89
C ASN A 177 -18.54 14.83 -5.47
N GLU A 178 -19.02 15.33 -4.33
CA GLU A 178 -18.71 16.68 -3.86
C GLU A 178 -17.22 16.77 -3.53
N LYS A 179 -16.72 15.81 -2.77
CA LYS A 179 -15.32 15.72 -2.39
C LYS A 179 -14.41 15.47 -3.60
N TRP A 180 -14.88 14.72 -4.62
CA TRP A 180 -14.14 14.57 -5.87
C TRP A 180 -13.97 15.90 -6.59
N VAL A 181 -15.04 16.70 -6.73
CA VAL A 181 -14.95 18.01 -7.37
C VAL A 181 -13.95 18.92 -6.65
N GLU A 182 -13.93 18.89 -5.31
CA GLU A 182 -12.94 19.63 -4.53
C GLU A 182 -11.51 19.14 -4.78
N ILE A 183 -11.26 17.84 -4.60
CA ILE A 183 -9.92 17.25 -4.69
C ILE A 183 -9.37 17.37 -6.11
N ALA A 184 -10.21 17.22 -7.14
CA ALA A 184 -9.79 17.31 -8.54
C ALA A 184 -9.20 18.68 -8.91
N THR A 185 -9.51 19.75 -8.16
CA THR A 185 -8.89 21.08 -8.36
C THR A 185 -7.44 21.15 -7.84
N LEU A 186 -7.00 20.16 -7.07
CA LEU A 186 -5.64 20.06 -6.52
C LEU A 186 -4.69 19.25 -7.42
N TYR A 187 -5.23 18.60 -8.45
CA TYR A 187 -4.50 17.81 -9.46
C TYR A 187 -3.96 18.72 -10.56
#